data_AF-A0A1M6U2J1-F1
#
_entry.id   AF-A0A1M6U2J1-F1
#
_cell.length_a   1.000
_cell.length_b   1.000
_cell.length_c   1.000
_cell.angle_alpha   90.00
_cell.angle_beta   90.00
_cell.angle_gamma   90.00
#
_symmetry.space_group_name_H-M   'P 1'
#
loop_
_entity.id
_entity.type
_entity.pdbx_description
1 polymer ?
#
loop_
_entity_poly.entity_id
_entity_poly.type
_entity_poly.pdbx_seq_one_letter_code
_entity_poly.pdbx_strand_id
1 'polypeptide(L)'
;MAANVESMFYVRETPWHGLGTKVMEAPSSRDALILAGLNWKVIQEPIYTETEELIEGYKANVRDSDRKMLGVVTDRYKVIQNQEAFEFTDELLGEGVRYETAGSLQGGRKVWMLAHMPREYIIAGEHISPYLLFSNTHDGSGAIKVALTPIRVVCNNTLNLALSSARRTWTMNHIGNIKEKMQEARDTLFMAEKYMECLGKEFEVLRSKKMTDKQVLEYIEVLLPLEDNSTPQQVKNMKRLREDMKSRYFDAPDLQDVGNNAYRFINAVSDFATHAEPLRRTANYRENLFSRTVEGNPLIDKAYQMVCAA
;
A
#
# COMPACT_ATOMS: atom_id res chain seq x y z
N MET A 1 -1.41 11.27 18.10
CA MET A 1 -0.67 10.05 17.70
C MET A 1 -1.56 9.29 16.74
N ALA A 2 -1.21 9.19 15.46
CA ALA A 2 -2.20 8.93 14.40
C ALA A 2 -1.80 7.92 13.30
N ALA A 3 -0.64 7.26 13.44
CA ALA A 3 -0.47 5.96 12.80
C ALA A 3 -0.48 5.00 13.97
N ASN A 4 -1.38 4.01 14.05
CA ASN A 4 -1.22 2.91 15.00
C ASN A 4 -0.09 1.97 14.56
N VAL A 5 1.00 2.54 14.03
CA VAL A 5 2.28 1.87 13.83
C VAL A 5 2.78 1.56 15.23
N GLU A 6 2.83 0.28 15.57
CA GLU A 6 3.34 -0.17 16.86
C GLU A 6 4.87 -0.29 16.79
N SER A 7 5.39 -0.88 15.74
CA SER A 7 6.84 -0.97 15.48
C SER A 7 7.13 -1.04 13.99
N MET A 8 8.23 -0.42 13.54
CA MET A 8 8.74 -0.55 12.16
C MET A 8 10.18 -0.05 12.03
N PHE A 9 10.84 -0.40 10.94
CA PHE A 9 12.09 0.24 10.49
C PHE A 9 11.93 0.81 9.08
N TYR A 10 12.85 1.69 8.66
CA TYR A 10 12.92 2.20 7.29
C TYR A 10 14.36 2.48 6.87
N VAL A 11 14.66 2.31 5.58
CA VAL A 11 15.98 2.55 5.00
C VAL A 11 16.08 3.99 4.48
N ARG A 12 17.15 4.71 4.84
CA ARG A 12 17.57 6.03 4.32
C ARG A 12 16.60 7.19 4.49
N GLU A 13 15.41 7.15 3.92
CA GLU A 13 14.47 8.26 3.92
C GLU A 13 13.38 8.07 4.96
N THR A 14 13.09 9.17 5.67
CA THR A 14 12.09 9.17 6.71
C THR A 14 10.71 9.03 6.09
N PRO A 15 9.93 7.99 6.44
CA PRO A 15 8.56 7.86 5.97
C PRO A 15 7.77 9.10 6.34
N TRP A 16 6.76 9.43 5.54
CA TRP A 16 5.87 10.58 5.73
C TRP A 16 5.25 10.69 7.15
N HIS A 17 5.15 9.59 7.90
CA HIS A 17 4.64 9.58 9.28
C HIS A 17 5.71 9.81 10.36
N GLY A 18 7.00 9.76 10.02
CA GLY A 18 8.13 10.02 10.93
C GLY A 18 8.34 8.98 12.04
N LEU A 19 7.79 7.76 11.88
CA LEU A 19 7.84 6.71 12.90
C LEU A 19 8.73 5.56 12.42
N GLY A 20 9.39 4.90 13.37
CA GLY A 20 10.25 3.73 13.12
C GLY A 20 11.74 3.99 13.29
N THR A 21 12.51 2.92 13.21
CA THR A 21 13.97 2.94 13.33
C THR A 21 14.60 3.16 11.96
N LYS A 22 15.34 4.27 11.79
CA LYS A 22 16.12 4.52 10.59
C LYS A 22 17.31 3.57 10.53
N VAL A 23 17.48 2.89 9.41
CA VAL A 23 18.67 2.10 9.10
C VAL A 23 19.36 2.63 7.85
N MET A 24 20.68 2.50 7.80
CA MET A 24 21.50 3.05 6.71
C MET A 24 21.54 2.13 5.48
N GLU A 25 21.44 0.83 5.72
CA GLU A 25 21.47 -0.20 4.69
C GLU A 25 20.26 -1.12 4.84
N ALA A 26 19.80 -1.66 3.72
CA ALA A 26 18.67 -2.56 3.69
C ALA A 26 19.03 -3.88 4.38
N PRO A 27 18.34 -4.25 5.48
CA PRO A 27 18.66 -5.43 6.26
C PRO A 27 18.31 -6.74 5.53
N SER A 28 18.96 -7.82 5.99
CA SER A 28 18.53 -9.18 5.72
C SER A 28 17.17 -9.46 6.35
N SER A 29 16.49 -10.51 5.93
CA SER A 29 15.19 -10.94 6.48
C SER A 29 15.17 -11.10 8.00
N ARG A 30 16.19 -11.76 8.57
CA ARG A 30 16.32 -11.95 10.02
C ARG A 30 16.48 -10.62 10.75
N ASP A 31 17.34 -9.75 10.23
CA ASP A 31 17.58 -8.45 10.85
C ASP A 31 16.35 -7.55 10.71
N ALA A 32 15.68 -7.58 9.55
CA ALA A 32 14.45 -6.85 9.26
C ALA A 32 13.33 -7.24 10.23
N LEU A 33 13.14 -8.55 10.49
CA LEU A 33 12.16 -9.07 11.44
C LEU A 33 12.38 -8.50 12.86
N ILE A 34 13.63 -8.46 13.30
CA ILE A 34 14.03 -7.95 14.62
C ILE A 34 13.88 -6.42 14.68
N LEU A 35 14.41 -5.70 13.68
CA LEU A 35 14.33 -4.24 13.57
C LEU A 35 12.88 -3.74 13.51
N ALA A 36 11.99 -4.50 12.87
CA ALA A 36 10.57 -4.21 12.80
C ALA A 36 9.82 -4.55 14.09
N GLY A 37 10.45 -5.22 15.08
CA GLY A 37 9.78 -5.69 16.30
C GLY A 37 8.74 -6.78 16.02
N LEU A 38 8.95 -7.58 14.97
CA LEU A 38 8.02 -8.61 14.50
C LEU A 38 8.43 -10.03 14.91
N ASN A 39 9.51 -10.17 15.68
CA ASN A 39 10.09 -11.43 16.17
C ASN A 39 9.30 -12.08 17.33
N TRP A 40 7.97 -12.05 17.22
CA TRP A 40 7.02 -12.70 18.11
C TRP A 40 6.19 -13.72 17.33
N LYS A 41 5.60 -14.68 18.04
CA LYS A 41 4.72 -15.70 17.49
C LYS A 41 3.28 -15.42 17.88
N VAL A 42 2.37 -15.89 17.03
CA VAL A 42 0.94 -15.92 17.35
C VAL A 42 0.58 -17.32 17.84
N ILE A 43 -0.04 -17.37 19.01
CA ILE A 43 -0.61 -18.54 19.65
C ILE A 43 -2.12 -18.45 19.54
N GLN A 44 -2.78 -19.55 19.16
CA GLN A 44 -4.24 -19.62 19.15
C GLN A 44 -4.74 -20.27 20.44
N GLU A 45 -5.62 -19.59 21.15
CA GLU A 45 -6.14 -20.03 22.44
C GLU A 45 -7.66 -20.21 22.41
N PRO A 46 -8.20 -21.18 23.18
CA PRO A 46 -9.64 -21.30 23.37
C PRO A 46 -10.22 -20.05 24.05
N ILE A 47 -11.47 -19.74 23.75
CA ILE A 47 -12.21 -18.63 24.35
C ILE A 47 -13.32 -19.22 25.22
N TYR A 48 -13.49 -18.67 26.42
CA TYR A 48 -14.53 -19.06 27.36
C TYR A 48 -15.45 -17.88 27.67
N THR A 49 -16.71 -18.17 27.97
CA THR A 49 -17.63 -17.19 28.57
C THR A 49 -17.22 -16.88 30.01
N GLU A 50 -17.87 -15.90 30.64
CA GLU A 50 -17.71 -15.62 32.06
C GLU A 50 -18.10 -16.82 32.96
N THR A 51 -18.97 -17.70 32.46
CA THR A 51 -19.41 -18.93 33.14
C THR A 51 -18.54 -20.16 32.81
N GLU A 52 -17.34 -19.96 32.27
CA GLU A 52 -16.38 -21.00 31.89
C GLU A 52 -16.88 -21.96 30.78
N GLU A 53 -17.87 -21.54 29.98
CA GLU A 53 -18.33 -22.33 28.83
C GLU A 53 -17.43 -22.06 27.62
N LEU A 54 -16.93 -23.13 26.98
CA LEU A 54 -16.11 -23.02 25.78
C LEU A 54 -16.93 -22.47 24.60
N ILE A 55 -16.43 -21.41 23.96
CA ILE A 55 -17.00 -20.89 22.71
C ILE A 55 -16.46 -21.72 21.54
N GLU A 56 -17.23 -22.71 21.10
CA GLU A 56 -16.87 -23.56 19.97
C GLU A 56 -16.77 -22.80 18.63
N GLY A 57 -15.88 -23.26 17.76
CA GLY A 57 -15.68 -22.70 16.42
C GLY A 57 -14.86 -21.40 16.37
N TYR A 58 -14.43 -20.87 17.52
CA TYR A 58 -13.63 -19.65 17.61
C TYR A 58 -12.38 -19.82 18.47
N LYS A 59 -11.35 -19.02 18.17
CA LYS A 59 -10.09 -18.93 18.92
C LYS A 59 -9.63 -17.49 19.03
N ALA A 60 -8.93 -17.18 20.11
CA ALA A 60 -8.22 -15.91 20.26
C ALA A 60 -6.80 -16.08 19.72
N ASN A 61 -6.40 -15.20 18.80
CA ASN A 61 -5.00 -15.08 18.40
C ASN A 61 -4.31 -14.13 19.39
N VAL A 62 -3.24 -14.60 20.02
CA VAL A 62 -2.51 -13.91 21.10
C VAL A 62 -1.03 -13.91 20.79
N ARG A 63 -0.35 -12.78 21.04
CA ARG A 63 1.10 -12.70 20.91
C ARG A 63 1.80 -13.43 22.06
N ASP A 64 2.80 -14.24 21.75
CA ASP A 64 3.56 -14.99 22.75
C ASP A 64 4.39 -14.10 23.68
N SER A 65 4.96 -13.02 23.14
CA SER A 65 5.91 -12.17 23.86
C SER A 65 5.31 -11.30 24.96
N ASP A 66 4.08 -10.81 24.78
CA ASP A 66 3.44 -9.85 25.68
C ASP A 66 1.97 -10.20 26.01
N ARG A 67 1.48 -11.35 25.51
CA ARG A 67 0.11 -11.83 25.71
C ARG A 67 -0.99 -10.90 25.16
N LYS A 68 -0.62 -9.97 24.28
CA LYS A 68 -1.58 -9.06 23.66
C LYS A 68 -2.53 -9.81 22.73
N MET A 69 -3.82 -9.59 22.93
CA MET A 69 -4.86 -10.13 22.06
C MET A 69 -4.85 -9.40 20.71
N LEU A 70 -4.67 -10.17 19.64
CA LEU A 70 -4.68 -9.66 18.27
C LEU A 70 -6.11 -9.68 17.70
N GLY A 71 -6.86 -10.75 17.93
CA GLY A 71 -8.27 -10.80 17.52
C GLY A 71 -8.89 -12.17 17.73
N VAL A 72 -10.21 -12.23 17.53
CA VAL A 72 -10.97 -13.48 17.55
C VAL A 72 -11.14 -13.96 16.11
N VAL A 73 -10.78 -15.20 15.87
CA VAL A 73 -10.84 -15.84 14.55
C VAL A 73 -11.63 -17.13 14.63
N THR A 74 -12.07 -17.65 13.48
CA THR A 74 -12.63 -19.00 13.43
C THR A 74 -11.55 -20.06 13.71
N ASP A 75 -11.92 -21.21 14.22
CA ASP A 75 -11.02 -22.36 14.42
C ASP A 75 -10.34 -22.88 13.13
N ARG A 76 -10.96 -22.61 11.98
CA ARG A 76 -10.42 -22.88 10.63
C ARG A 76 -9.32 -21.91 10.23
N TYR A 77 -9.21 -20.76 10.88
CA TYR A 77 -8.19 -19.75 10.59
C TYR A 77 -6.81 -20.31 10.89
N LYS A 78 -5.94 -20.30 9.88
CA LYS A 78 -4.55 -20.72 9.96
C LYS A 78 -3.65 -19.51 10.05
N VAL A 79 -2.91 -19.42 11.15
CA VAL A 79 -1.91 -18.37 11.35
C VAL A 79 -0.74 -18.63 10.42
N ILE A 80 -0.32 -17.58 9.70
CA ILE A 80 1.00 -17.51 9.09
C ILE A 80 1.87 -16.63 9.98
N GLN A 81 2.93 -17.22 10.53
CA GLN A 81 3.84 -16.52 11.42
C GLN A 81 4.57 -15.42 10.66
N ASN A 82 4.98 -14.36 11.36
CA ASN A 82 5.76 -13.29 10.74
C ASN A 82 7.04 -13.86 10.11
N GLN A 83 7.73 -14.74 10.83
CA GLN A 83 8.91 -15.43 10.32
C GLN A 83 8.64 -16.21 9.02
N GLU A 84 7.53 -16.95 8.93
CA GLU A 84 7.15 -17.69 7.71
C GLU A 84 6.88 -16.74 6.53
N ALA A 85 6.33 -15.54 6.78
CA ALA A 85 6.11 -14.53 5.74
C ALA A 85 7.42 -13.93 5.20
N PHE A 86 8.40 -13.73 6.08
CA PHE A 86 9.75 -13.29 5.73
C PHE A 86 10.49 -14.37 4.92
N GLU A 87 10.50 -15.61 5.42
CA GLU A 87 11.09 -16.77 4.73
C GLU A 87 10.46 -17.00 3.35
N PHE A 88 9.13 -16.86 3.24
CA PHE A 88 8.46 -16.92 1.95
C PHE A 88 8.95 -15.84 0.98
N THR A 89 9.11 -14.61 1.46
CA THR A 89 9.58 -13.48 0.63
C THR A 89 11.03 -13.71 0.18
N ASP A 90 11.87 -14.27 1.05
CA ASP A 90 13.25 -14.68 0.71
C ASP A 90 13.26 -15.76 -0.37
N GLU A 91 12.48 -16.83 -0.19
CA GLU A 91 12.41 -17.93 -1.15
C GLU A 91 11.84 -17.47 -2.50
N LEU A 92 11.01 -16.44 -2.47
CA LEU A 92 10.34 -15.89 -3.64
C LEU A 92 11.26 -14.98 -4.46
N LEU A 93 12.09 -14.16 -3.82
CA LEU A 93 12.98 -13.20 -4.50
C LEU A 93 14.42 -13.73 -4.69
N GLY A 94 14.78 -14.82 -4.02
CA GLY A 94 16.09 -15.47 -4.12
C GLY A 94 17.12 -14.94 -3.11
N GLU A 95 18.37 -15.38 -3.22
CA GLU A 95 19.44 -14.92 -2.32
C GLU A 95 19.71 -13.40 -2.49
N GLY A 96 19.83 -12.70 -1.36
CA GLY A 96 20.17 -11.27 -1.35
C GLY A 96 18.99 -10.29 -1.31
N VAL A 97 17.79 -10.75 -0.93
CA VAL A 97 16.64 -9.87 -0.69
C VAL A 97 17.00 -8.75 0.28
N ARG A 98 16.61 -7.54 -0.09
CA ARG A 98 16.81 -6.32 0.68
C ARG A 98 15.47 -5.75 1.07
N TYR A 99 15.21 -5.64 2.37
CA TYR A 99 13.97 -5.06 2.87
C TYR A 99 14.11 -3.55 3.02
N GLU A 100 13.15 -2.82 2.48
CA GLU A 100 13.11 -1.36 2.59
C GLU A 100 12.49 -0.91 3.91
N THR A 101 11.43 -1.60 4.30
CA THR A 101 10.68 -1.33 5.52
C THR A 101 9.79 -2.51 5.84
N ALA A 102 9.58 -2.77 7.12
CA ALA A 102 8.56 -3.68 7.61
C ALA A 102 8.03 -3.18 8.95
N GLY A 103 6.80 -3.56 9.29
CA GLY A 103 6.20 -3.12 10.54
C GLY A 103 4.86 -3.73 10.87
N SER A 104 4.37 -3.39 12.07
CA SER A 104 3.03 -3.73 12.54
C SER A 104 2.13 -2.50 12.64
N LEU A 105 0.86 -2.72 12.35
CA LEU A 105 -0.24 -1.77 12.50
C LEU A 105 -1.26 -2.32 13.51
N GLN A 106 -2.00 -1.40 14.14
CA GLN A 106 -3.09 -1.71 15.06
C GLN A 106 -2.65 -2.61 16.24
N GLY A 107 -1.42 -2.41 16.72
CA GLY A 107 -0.90 -3.20 17.83
C GLY A 107 -0.63 -4.67 17.50
N GLY A 108 -0.22 -4.95 16.26
CA GLY A 108 0.18 -6.29 15.83
C GLY A 108 -0.86 -7.03 15.02
N ARG A 109 -2.08 -6.49 14.91
CA ARG A 109 -3.19 -7.14 14.18
C ARG A 109 -2.92 -7.23 12.69
N LYS A 110 -2.20 -6.27 12.13
CA LYS A 110 -1.77 -6.29 10.73
C LYS A 110 -0.28 -6.09 10.67
N VAL A 111 0.39 -6.85 9.82
CA VAL A 111 1.83 -6.77 9.60
C VAL A 111 2.09 -6.65 8.11
N TRP A 112 3.16 -5.94 7.76
CA TRP A 112 3.54 -5.74 6.37
C TRP A 112 5.04 -5.62 6.22
N MET A 113 5.52 -5.88 5.01
CA MET A 113 6.92 -5.71 4.62
C MET A 113 7.01 -5.32 3.15
N LEU A 114 7.97 -4.48 2.83
CA LEU A 114 8.37 -4.11 1.47
C LEU A 114 9.79 -4.64 1.22
N ALA A 115 9.93 -5.46 0.19
CA ALA A 115 11.20 -5.97 -0.29
C ALA A 115 11.52 -5.39 -1.67
N HIS A 116 12.78 -5.02 -1.89
CA HIS A 116 13.26 -4.59 -3.20
C HIS A 116 13.17 -5.76 -4.19
N MET A 117 12.62 -5.49 -5.37
CA MET A 117 12.74 -6.42 -6.48
C MET A 117 14.16 -6.32 -7.08
N PRO A 118 14.76 -7.43 -7.52
CA PRO A 118 16.12 -7.44 -8.06
C PRO A 118 16.25 -6.74 -9.44
N ARG A 119 15.13 -6.56 -10.15
CA ARG A 119 15.10 -6.01 -11.50
C ARG A 119 14.65 -4.55 -11.47
N GLU A 120 15.48 -3.67 -12.04
CA GLU A 120 15.12 -2.29 -12.34
C GLU A 120 14.49 -2.21 -13.74
N TYR A 121 13.54 -1.31 -13.91
CA TYR A 121 12.83 -1.06 -15.17
C TYR A 121 13.09 0.37 -15.61
N ILE A 122 13.37 0.57 -16.89
CA ILE A 122 13.40 1.92 -17.47
C ILE A 122 12.08 2.14 -18.17
N ILE A 123 11.26 3.06 -17.64
CA ILE A 123 9.96 3.41 -18.19
C ILE A 123 9.97 4.91 -18.46
N ALA A 124 9.66 5.32 -19.69
CA ALA A 124 9.59 6.73 -20.07
C ALA A 124 10.89 7.54 -19.87
N GLY A 125 12.04 6.86 -19.72
CA GLY A 125 13.34 7.48 -19.41
C GLY A 125 13.66 7.53 -17.92
N GLU A 126 12.75 7.06 -17.07
CA GLU A 126 12.92 7.00 -15.63
C GLU A 126 13.29 5.59 -15.18
N HIS A 127 14.19 5.51 -14.22
CA HIS A 127 14.56 4.28 -13.54
C HIS A 127 13.54 3.98 -12.43
N ILE A 128 12.81 2.89 -12.58
CA ILE A 128 11.79 2.42 -11.65
C ILE A 128 12.26 1.09 -11.05
N SER A 129 12.54 1.11 -9.75
CA SER A 129 12.83 -0.09 -8.96
C SER A 129 11.57 -0.47 -8.18
N PRO A 130 10.81 -1.50 -8.62
CA PRO A 130 9.59 -1.89 -7.95
C PRO A 130 9.89 -2.61 -6.63
N TYR A 131 8.88 -2.63 -5.77
CA TYR A 131 8.88 -3.36 -4.52
C TYR A 131 7.84 -4.48 -4.55
N LEU A 132 8.16 -5.56 -3.86
CA LEU A 132 7.19 -6.54 -3.42
C LEU A 132 6.65 -6.13 -2.06
N LEU A 133 5.35 -5.88 -1.99
CA LEU A 133 4.64 -5.72 -0.74
C LEU A 133 4.03 -7.05 -0.32
N PHE A 134 4.30 -7.46 0.90
CA PHE A 134 3.56 -8.51 1.59
C PHE A 134 2.78 -7.90 2.76
N SER A 135 1.51 -8.29 2.91
CA SER A 135 0.64 -7.88 4.01
C SER A 135 -0.12 -9.08 4.57
N ASN A 136 -0.23 -9.14 5.89
CA ASN A 136 -0.90 -10.21 6.62
C ASN A 136 -1.71 -9.63 7.79
N THR A 137 -2.83 -10.27 8.13
CA THR A 137 -3.71 -9.86 9.23
C THR A 137 -3.92 -11.01 10.19
N HIS A 138 -3.55 -10.84 11.46
CA HIS A 138 -3.68 -11.83 12.54
C HIS A 138 -5.03 -11.79 13.26
N ASP A 139 -5.88 -10.81 12.97
CA ASP A 139 -7.18 -10.60 13.64
C ASP A 139 -8.38 -11.19 12.87
N GLY A 140 -8.14 -11.83 11.72
CA GLY A 140 -9.18 -12.37 10.85
C GLY A 140 -9.92 -11.33 10.01
N SER A 141 -9.52 -10.05 10.05
CA SER A 141 -10.17 -8.98 9.28
C SER A 141 -9.85 -8.99 7.79
N GLY A 142 -8.87 -9.79 7.37
CA GLY A 142 -8.38 -9.78 6.01
C GLY A 142 -7.72 -11.08 5.57
N ALA A 143 -7.14 -10.99 4.39
CA ALA A 143 -6.41 -12.05 3.72
C ALA A 143 -4.92 -11.70 3.70
N ILE A 144 -4.09 -12.72 3.47
CA ILE A 144 -2.70 -12.49 3.05
C ILE A 144 -2.75 -11.88 1.66
N LYS A 145 -1.95 -10.84 1.46
CA LYS A 145 -1.82 -10.14 0.17
C LYS A 145 -0.36 -10.02 -0.19
N VAL A 146 -0.07 -10.33 -1.45
CA VAL A 146 1.22 -10.08 -2.09
C VAL A 146 0.94 -9.19 -3.28
N ALA A 147 1.61 -8.05 -3.36
CA ALA A 147 1.39 -7.09 -4.43
C ALA A 147 2.71 -6.53 -4.94
N LEU A 148 2.86 -6.46 -6.27
CA LEU A 148 3.88 -5.62 -6.87
C LEU A 148 3.44 -4.16 -6.77
N THR A 149 4.40 -3.29 -6.47
CA THR A 149 4.18 -1.86 -6.49
C THR A 149 5.38 -1.13 -7.11
N PRO A 150 5.18 -0.33 -8.17
CA PRO A 150 6.25 0.44 -8.83
C PRO A 150 6.69 1.67 -8.01
N ILE A 151 6.31 1.75 -6.73
CA ILE A 151 6.59 2.89 -5.84
C ILE A 151 8.09 3.15 -5.80
N ARG A 152 8.48 4.41 -5.89
CA ARG A 152 9.76 4.92 -5.43
C ARG A 152 9.55 5.33 -3.97
N VAL A 153 10.09 4.63 -2.97
CA VAL A 153 9.84 4.92 -1.52
C VAL A 153 10.34 6.31 -1.06
N VAL A 154 10.86 7.09 -1.99
CA VAL A 154 11.48 8.40 -1.77
C VAL A 154 10.91 9.50 -2.67
N CYS A 155 9.91 9.19 -3.49
CA CYS A 155 9.12 10.22 -4.17
C CYS A 155 7.64 9.95 -3.95
N ASN A 156 6.95 10.98 -3.51
CA ASN A 156 5.61 11.00 -2.94
C ASN A 156 4.46 10.53 -3.85
N ASN A 157 4.70 9.76 -4.91
CA ASN A 157 3.65 9.28 -5.81
C ASN A 157 3.59 7.76 -5.80
N THR A 158 2.64 7.23 -5.03
CA THR A 158 2.21 5.84 -5.17
C THR A 158 1.30 5.75 -6.40
N LEU A 159 1.88 5.75 -7.59
CA LEU A 159 1.10 5.53 -8.80
C LEU A 159 0.82 4.03 -8.99
N ASN A 160 -0.21 3.53 -8.31
CA ASN A 160 -0.70 2.17 -8.45
C ASN A 160 -1.89 2.12 -9.41
N LEU A 161 -1.62 2.18 -10.72
CA LEU A 161 -2.67 2.07 -11.75
C LEU A 161 -3.26 0.66 -11.79
N ALA A 162 -4.59 0.59 -11.78
CA ALA A 162 -5.33 -0.63 -12.05
C ALA A 162 -5.35 -0.91 -13.57
N LEU A 163 -4.47 -1.81 -14.02
CA LEU A 163 -4.41 -2.23 -15.42
C LEU A 163 -5.28 -3.47 -15.64
N SER A 164 -6.29 -3.38 -16.51
CA SER A 164 -7.15 -4.52 -16.84
C SER A 164 -6.40 -5.68 -17.52
N SER A 165 -5.28 -5.37 -18.18
CA SER A 165 -4.44 -6.30 -18.94
C SER A 165 -3.41 -7.06 -18.10
N ALA A 166 -3.16 -6.64 -16.85
CA ALA A 166 -2.16 -7.23 -15.98
C ALA A 166 -2.55 -7.15 -14.49
N ARG A 167 -2.64 -8.32 -13.85
CA ARG A 167 -2.82 -8.41 -12.40
C ARG A 167 -1.49 -8.17 -11.69
N ARG A 168 -1.52 -7.40 -10.60
CA ARG A 168 -0.35 -7.12 -9.75
C ARG A 168 -0.45 -7.68 -8.33
N THR A 169 -1.62 -8.21 -7.95
CA THR A 169 -1.94 -8.60 -6.58
C THR A 169 -2.44 -10.04 -6.56
N TRP A 170 -1.92 -10.80 -5.60
CA TRP A 170 -2.43 -12.09 -5.18
C TRP A 170 -2.97 -12.00 -3.76
N THR A 171 -4.01 -12.78 -3.49
CA THR A 171 -4.71 -12.74 -2.22
C THR A 171 -5.15 -14.13 -1.83
N MET A 172 -4.89 -14.49 -0.58
CA MET A 172 -5.29 -15.76 0.00
C MET A 172 -5.93 -15.56 1.37
N ASN A 173 -7.13 -16.11 1.53
CA ASN A 173 -7.76 -16.25 2.84
C ASN A 173 -6.99 -17.28 3.68
N HIS A 174 -6.99 -17.08 5.00
CA HIS A 174 -6.31 -17.91 6.01
C HIS A 174 -6.93 -19.31 6.23
N ILE A 175 -7.40 -19.98 5.18
CA ILE A 175 -8.09 -21.27 5.25
C ILE A 175 -7.55 -22.19 4.14
N GLY A 176 -7.41 -23.48 4.47
CA GLY A 176 -6.98 -24.53 3.54
C GLY A 176 -5.48 -24.83 3.62
N ASN A 177 -4.93 -25.45 2.56
CA ASN A 177 -3.50 -25.72 2.47
C ASN A 177 -2.75 -24.43 2.09
N ILE A 178 -2.11 -23.81 3.08
CA ILE A 178 -1.39 -22.56 2.85
C ILE A 178 -0.15 -22.80 2.00
N LYS A 179 0.61 -23.88 2.20
CA LYS A 179 1.86 -24.11 1.46
C LYS A 179 1.63 -24.19 -0.05
N GLU A 180 0.59 -24.90 -0.47
CA GLU A 180 0.20 -24.98 -1.90
C GLU A 180 -0.18 -23.61 -2.45
N LYS A 181 -0.99 -22.85 -1.71
CA LYS A 181 -1.38 -21.50 -2.13
C LYS A 181 -0.21 -20.51 -2.17
N MET A 182 0.74 -20.63 -1.26
CA MET A 182 1.97 -19.82 -1.32
C MET A 182 2.82 -20.18 -2.55
N GLN A 183 2.74 -21.42 -3.04
CA GLN A 183 3.34 -21.78 -4.32
C GLN A 183 2.63 -21.05 -5.49
N GLU A 184 1.30 -20.90 -5.47
CA GLU A 184 0.57 -20.08 -6.46
C GLU A 184 0.96 -18.60 -6.40
N ALA A 185 1.37 -18.10 -5.23
CA ALA A 185 1.87 -16.73 -5.11
C ALA A 185 3.17 -16.50 -5.91
N ARG A 186 3.97 -17.55 -6.19
CA ARG A 186 5.12 -17.46 -7.12
C ARG A 186 4.68 -17.12 -8.53
N ASP A 187 3.57 -17.68 -9.00
CA ASP A 187 3.03 -17.39 -10.33
C ASP A 187 2.60 -15.92 -10.47
N THR A 188 2.26 -15.28 -9.35
CA THR A 188 1.93 -13.84 -9.30
C THR A 188 3.16 -12.96 -9.48
N LEU A 189 4.35 -13.40 -9.04
CA LEU A 189 5.58 -12.68 -9.38
C LEU A 189 5.92 -12.73 -10.86
N PHE A 190 5.61 -13.82 -11.56
CA PHE A 190 5.76 -13.83 -13.02
C PHE A 190 4.79 -12.84 -13.69
N MET A 191 3.64 -12.53 -13.05
CA MET A 191 2.77 -11.44 -13.51
C MET A 191 3.38 -10.05 -13.28
N ALA A 192 4.39 -9.91 -12.41
CA ALA A 192 5.02 -8.63 -12.12
C ALA A 192 5.75 -8.06 -13.34
N GLU A 193 6.47 -8.89 -14.09
CA GLU A 193 7.15 -8.44 -15.32
C GLU A 193 6.13 -7.95 -16.35
N LYS A 194 5.09 -8.75 -16.59
CA LYS A 194 4.00 -8.38 -17.49
C LYS A 194 3.32 -7.08 -17.03
N TYR A 195 3.12 -6.90 -15.73
CA TYR A 195 2.55 -5.67 -15.19
C TYR A 195 3.45 -4.47 -15.45
N MET A 196 4.76 -4.57 -15.18
CA MET A 196 5.71 -3.48 -15.43
C MET A 196 5.80 -3.13 -16.93
N GLU A 197 5.76 -4.12 -17.81
CA GLU A 197 5.70 -3.90 -19.27
C GLU A 197 4.42 -3.19 -19.69
N CYS A 198 3.26 -3.64 -19.18
CA CYS A 198 1.97 -3.00 -19.46
C CYS A 198 1.92 -1.58 -18.89
N LEU A 199 2.48 -1.37 -17.69
CA LEU A 199 2.57 -0.07 -17.05
C LEU A 199 3.42 0.89 -17.90
N GLY A 200 4.55 0.42 -18.41
CA GLY A 200 5.40 1.24 -19.28
C GLY A 200 4.71 1.64 -20.57
N LYS A 201 3.99 0.71 -21.22
CA LYS A 201 3.17 1.02 -22.40
C LYS A 201 2.09 2.05 -22.07
N GLU A 202 1.44 1.92 -20.93
CA GLU A 202 0.39 2.85 -20.51
C GLU A 202 0.96 4.25 -20.22
N PHE A 203 2.15 4.35 -19.61
CA PHE A 203 2.79 5.64 -19.38
C PHE A 203 3.08 6.36 -20.71
N GLU A 204 3.54 5.64 -21.73
CA GLU A 204 3.74 6.23 -23.06
C GLU A 204 2.42 6.71 -23.69
N VAL A 205 1.34 5.94 -23.55
CA VAL A 205 0.00 6.36 -23.99
C VAL A 205 -0.41 7.65 -23.27
N LEU A 206 -0.28 7.71 -21.95
CA LEU A 206 -0.64 8.88 -21.15
C LEU A 206 0.23 10.11 -21.48
N ARG A 207 1.52 9.93 -21.77
CA ARG A 207 2.41 11.02 -22.19
C ARG A 207 2.05 11.59 -23.57
N SER A 208 1.53 10.74 -24.46
CA SER A 208 1.10 11.15 -25.80
C SER A 208 -0.21 11.97 -25.80
N LYS A 209 -1.05 11.79 -24.78
CA LYS A 209 -2.32 12.51 -24.62
C LYS A 209 -2.10 13.91 -24.05
N LYS A 210 -2.08 14.93 -24.92
CA LYS A 210 -2.01 16.34 -24.51
C LYS A 210 -3.25 16.76 -23.73
N MET A 211 -3.05 17.59 -22.71
CA MET A 211 -4.13 18.20 -21.94
C MET A 211 -4.00 19.71 -21.95
N THR A 212 -5.09 20.40 -22.25
CA THR A 212 -5.16 21.86 -22.09
C THR A 212 -5.38 22.21 -20.62
N ASP A 213 -4.92 23.39 -20.20
CA ASP A 213 -5.12 23.87 -18.84
C ASP A 213 -6.61 23.91 -18.47
N LYS A 214 -7.47 24.26 -19.45
CA LYS A 214 -8.93 24.21 -19.28
C LYS A 214 -9.43 22.81 -18.94
N GLN A 215 -9.00 21.78 -19.69
CA GLN A 215 -9.39 20.39 -19.42
C GLN A 215 -8.91 19.92 -18.04
N VAL A 216 -7.69 20.29 -17.65
CA VAL A 216 -7.15 19.98 -16.31
C VAL A 216 -8.04 20.58 -15.23
N LEU A 217 -8.40 21.85 -15.35
CA LEU A 217 -9.27 22.52 -14.39
C LEU A 217 -10.64 21.84 -14.31
N GLU A 218 -11.28 21.54 -15.44
CA GLU A 218 -12.55 20.81 -15.50
C GLU A 218 -12.46 19.44 -14.82
N TYR A 219 -11.36 18.71 -15.03
CA TYR A 219 -11.17 17.39 -14.43
C TYR A 219 -10.99 17.47 -12.91
N ILE A 220 -10.27 18.48 -12.41
CA ILE A 220 -10.16 18.75 -10.96
C ILE A 220 -11.55 18.98 -10.36
N GLU A 221 -12.45 19.68 -11.04
CA GLU A 221 -13.81 19.91 -10.53
C GLU A 221 -14.65 18.63 -10.48
N VAL A 222 -14.48 17.74 -11.46
CA VAL A 222 -15.15 16.42 -11.49
C VAL A 222 -14.60 15.48 -10.42
N LEU A 223 -13.30 15.53 -10.14
CA LEU A 223 -12.66 14.73 -9.09
C LEU A 223 -13.04 15.23 -7.69
N LEU A 224 -13.19 16.54 -7.52
CA LEU A 224 -13.49 17.22 -6.27
C LEU A 224 -14.79 18.04 -6.41
N PRO A 225 -15.96 17.38 -6.52
CA PRO A 225 -17.23 18.05 -6.80
C PRO A 225 -17.70 18.91 -5.62
N LEU A 226 -18.40 20.00 -5.94
CA LEU A 226 -19.10 20.81 -4.97
C LEU A 226 -20.60 20.51 -5.09
N GLU A 227 -21.26 20.11 -4.01
CA GLU A 227 -22.70 19.88 -4.01
C GLU A 227 -23.48 21.20 -3.93
N ASP A 228 -24.63 21.28 -4.58
CA ASP A 228 -25.44 22.51 -4.67
C ASP A 228 -25.87 23.05 -3.29
N ASN A 229 -26.03 22.17 -2.30
CA ASN A 229 -26.43 22.51 -0.93
C ASN A 229 -25.23 22.64 0.05
N SER A 230 -24.02 22.86 -0.47
CA SER A 230 -22.82 23.00 0.35
C SER A 230 -22.86 24.24 1.24
N THR A 231 -22.55 24.07 2.52
CA THR A 231 -22.35 25.18 3.47
C THR A 231 -21.16 26.07 3.04
N PRO A 232 -21.11 27.35 3.47
CA PRO A 232 -19.97 28.23 3.17
C PRO A 232 -18.61 27.64 3.57
N GLN A 233 -18.57 26.87 4.67
CA GLN A 233 -17.35 26.18 5.11
C GLN A 233 -16.96 25.03 4.17
N GLN A 234 -17.93 24.23 3.70
CA GLN A 234 -17.68 23.17 2.72
C GLN A 234 -17.18 23.76 1.39
N VAL A 235 -17.75 24.88 0.93
CA VAL A 235 -17.29 25.61 -0.26
C VAL A 235 -15.85 26.06 -0.09
N LYS A 236 -15.51 26.68 1.05
CA LYS A 236 -14.13 27.13 1.34
C LYS A 236 -13.14 25.97 1.38
N ASN A 237 -13.51 24.86 2.03
CA ASN A 237 -12.69 23.66 2.11
C ASN A 237 -12.45 23.05 0.73
N MET A 238 -13.50 22.95 -0.10
CA MET A 238 -13.40 22.38 -1.43
C MET A 238 -12.51 23.23 -2.35
N LYS A 239 -12.65 24.56 -2.29
CA LYS A 239 -11.74 25.47 -2.99
C LYS A 239 -10.28 25.22 -2.59
N ARG A 240 -10.00 25.09 -1.29
CA ARG A 240 -8.63 24.79 -0.80
C ARG A 240 -8.07 23.49 -1.39
N LEU A 241 -8.87 22.43 -1.42
CA LEU A 241 -8.46 21.14 -1.98
C LEU A 241 -8.20 21.22 -3.49
N ARG A 242 -9.06 21.95 -4.23
CA ARG A 242 -8.86 22.18 -5.66
C ARG A 242 -7.59 22.98 -5.94
N GLU A 243 -7.30 24.02 -5.15
CA GLU A 243 -6.05 24.79 -5.30
C GLU A 243 -4.80 23.95 -4.98
N ASP A 244 -4.85 23.07 -3.97
CA ASP A 244 -3.76 22.11 -3.68
C ASP A 244 -3.56 21.12 -4.85
N MET A 245 -4.63 20.60 -5.44
CA MET A 245 -4.51 19.73 -6.62
C MET A 245 -3.97 20.49 -7.84
N LYS A 246 -4.35 21.75 -8.02
CA LYS A 246 -3.83 22.61 -9.11
C LYS A 246 -2.34 22.87 -8.94
N SER A 247 -1.88 23.25 -7.75
CA SER A 247 -0.46 23.54 -7.53
C SER A 247 0.41 22.31 -7.77
N ARG A 248 -0.07 21.11 -7.41
CA ARG A 248 0.64 19.84 -7.72
C ARG A 248 0.74 19.57 -9.21
N TYR A 249 -0.24 19.99 -10.01
CA TYR A 249 -0.14 19.88 -11.46
C TYR A 249 0.77 20.96 -12.06
N PHE A 250 0.52 22.25 -11.75
CA PHE A 250 1.17 23.37 -12.43
C PHE A 250 2.55 23.73 -11.87
N ASP A 251 2.74 23.58 -10.56
CA ASP A 251 3.88 24.16 -9.84
C ASP A 251 4.87 23.11 -9.30
N ALA A 252 4.50 21.82 -9.27
CA ALA A 252 5.36 20.75 -8.76
C ALA A 252 6.69 20.67 -9.53
N PRO A 253 7.86 20.82 -8.86
CA PRO A 253 9.16 20.86 -9.53
C PRO A 253 9.50 19.60 -10.33
N ASP A 254 9.12 18.44 -9.80
CA ASP A 254 9.36 17.12 -10.41
C ASP A 254 8.53 16.86 -11.67
N LEU A 255 7.50 17.68 -11.92
CA LEU A 255 6.62 17.54 -13.08
C LEU A 255 6.82 18.61 -14.17
N GLN A 256 7.74 19.57 -13.96
CA GLN A 256 7.94 20.69 -14.89
C GLN A 256 8.39 20.22 -16.29
N ASP A 257 9.27 19.22 -16.35
CA ASP A 257 9.85 18.73 -17.60
C ASP A 257 8.99 17.67 -18.31
N VAL A 258 7.90 17.22 -17.69
CA VAL A 258 7.00 16.18 -18.22
C VAL A 258 6.09 16.71 -19.35
N GLY A 259 5.84 18.03 -19.35
CA GLY A 259 4.91 18.71 -20.27
C GLY A 259 3.43 18.50 -19.91
N ASN A 260 2.54 19.24 -20.58
CA ASN A 260 1.10 19.21 -20.29
C ASN A 260 0.41 18.02 -20.97
N ASN A 261 0.32 16.89 -20.25
CA ASN A 261 -0.26 15.63 -20.72
C ASN A 261 -0.97 14.86 -19.59
N ALA A 262 -1.67 13.80 -19.96
CA ALA A 262 -2.40 12.95 -19.01
C ALA A 262 -1.48 12.29 -17.98
N TYR A 263 -0.23 11.98 -18.34
CA TYR A 263 0.74 11.41 -17.40
C TYR A 263 1.07 12.39 -16.27
N ARG A 264 1.29 13.68 -16.58
CA ARG A 264 1.46 14.75 -15.57
C ARG A 264 0.23 14.88 -14.67
N PHE A 265 -0.97 14.81 -15.26
CA PHE A 265 -2.23 14.91 -14.50
C PHE A 265 -2.40 13.76 -13.50
N ILE A 266 -2.12 12.54 -13.94
CA ILE A 266 -2.22 11.35 -13.10
C ILE A 266 -1.21 11.37 -11.94
N ASN A 267 0.02 11.84 -12.19
CA ASN A 267 1.00 12.03 -11.11
C ASN A 267 0.56 13.08 -10.09
N ALA A 268 0.03 14.22 -10.54
CA ALA A 268 -0.49 15.25 -9.65
C ALA A 268 -1.68 14.75 -8.80
N VAL A 269 -2.58 13.95 -9.38
CA VAL A 269 -3.68 13.31 -8.63
C VAL A 269 -3.14 12.26 -7.66
N SER A 270 -2.13 11.48 -8.05
CA SER A 270 -1.47 10.52 -7.16
C SER A 270 -0.87 11.21 -5.95
N ASP A 271 -0.10 12.28 -6.16
CA ASP A 271 0.50 13.10 -5.11
C ASP A 271 -0.56 13.65 -4.16
N PHE A 272 -1.61 14.27 -4.72
CA PHE A 272 -2.73 14.78 -3.92
C PHE A 272 -3.40 13.67 -3.09
N ALA A 273 -3.69 12.53 -3.72
CA ALA A 273 -4.42 11.45 -3.07
C ALA A 273 -3.63 10.78 -1.95
N THR A 274 -2.31 10.92 -1.96
CA THR A 274 -1.39 10.26 -1.03
C THR A 274 -0.82 11.23 0.02
N HIS A 275 -0.64 12.51 -0.30
CA HIS A 275 0.11 13.47 0.52
C HIS A 275 -0.69 14.71 0.93
N ALA A 276 -1.91 14.93 0.40
CA ALA A 276 -2.73 16.05 0.83
C ALA A 276 -3.14 15.90 2.30
N GLU A 277 -3.07 17.00 3.06
CA GLU A 277 -3.57 17.00 4.42
C GLU A 277 -5.09 16.85 4.44
N PRO A 278 -5.64 15.81 5.11
CA PRO A 278 -7.07 15.59 5.13
C PRO A 278 -7.77 16.66 5.96
N LEU A 279 -8.98 17.04 5.55
CA LEU A 279 -9.84 17.97 6.31
C LEU A 279 -10.16 17.47 7.73
N ARG A 280 -10.20 16.14 7.91
CA ARG A 280 -10.37 15.47 9.20
C ARG A 280 -9.49 14.23 9.24
N ARG A 281 -8.63 14.12 10.26
CA ARG A 281 -7.89 12.89 10.56
C ARG A 281 -8.77 12.01 11.45
N THR A 282 -9.21 10.86 10.94
CA THR A 282 -9.78 9.81 11.79
C THR A 282 -8.66 9.08 12.53
N ALA A 283 -9.00 8.35 13.60
CA ALA A 283 -8.02 7.56 14.35
C ALA A 283 -7.26 6.56 13.46
N ASN A 284 -7.90 6.09 12.38
CA ASN A 284 -7.36 5.11 11.43
C ASN A 284 -6.98 5.71 10.06
N TYR A 285 -6.82 7.04 9.97
CA TYR A 285 -6.61 7.72 8.69
C TYR A 285 -5.37 7.19 7.95
N ARG A 286 -4.27 7.00 8.68
CA ARG A 286 -2.97 6.60 8.10
C ARG A 286 -2.97 5.14 7.62
N GLU A 287 -3.70 4.27 8.31
CA GLU A 287 -3.91 2.87 7.93
C GLU A 287 -4.77 2.77 6.68
N ASN A 288 -5.84 3.57 6.60
CA ASN A 288 -6.67 3.61 5.40
C ASN A 288 -5.87 4.11 4.20
N LEU A 289 -4.95 5.05 4.39
CA LEU A 289 -4.05 5.52 3.35
C LEU A 289 -3.11 4.40 2.86
N PHE A 290 -2.53 3.64 3.79
CA PHE A 290 -1.73 2.45 3.45
C PHE A 290 -2.55 1.40 2.72
N SER A 291 -3.74 1.03 3.21
CA SER A 291 -4.62 0.06 2.54
C SER A 291 -4.97 0.49 1.11
N ARG A 292 -5.25 1.78 0.88
CA ARG A 292 -5.50 2.33 -0.48
C ARG A 292 -4.27 2.25 -1.38
N THR A 293 -3.06 2.35 -0.81
CA THR A 293 -1.83 2.07 -1.56
C THR A 293 -1.83 0.61 -2.02
N VAL A 294 -2.19 -0.34 -1.16
CA VAL A 294 -2.21 -1.77 -1.52
C VAL A 294 -3.33 -2.10 -2.52
N GLU A 295 -4.55 -1.62 -2.25
CA GLU A 295 -5.79 -2.06 -2.91
C GLU A 295 -6.14 -1.25 -4.16
N GLY A 296 -5.56 -0.06 -4.32
CA GLY A 296 -5.97 0.91 -5.34
C GLY A 296 -6.62 2.14 -4.69
N ASN A 297 -6.47 3.29 -5.35
CA ASN A 297 -6.99 4.55 -4.86
C ASN A 297 -8.13 5.01 -5.78
N PRO A 298 -9.39 5.05 -5.29
CA PRO A 298 -10.53 5.40 -6.12
C PRO A 298 -10.41 6.76 -6.83
N LEU A 299 -9.69 7.72 -6.24
CA LEU A 299 -9.47 9.02 -6.85
C LEU A 299 -8.53 8.93 -8.06
N ILE A 300 -7.45 8.14 -7.94
CA ILE A 300 -6.49 7.88 -9.01
C ILE A 300 -7.17 7.06 -10.11
N ASP A 301 -7.93 6.02 -9.74
CA ASP A 301 -8.67 5.18 -10.70
C ASP A 301 -9.68 5.99 -11.50
N LYS A 302 -10.43 6.90 -10.84
CA LYS A 302 -11.36 7.81 -11.51
C LYS A 302 -10.63 8.76 -12.46
N ALA A 303 -9.51 9.36 -12.03
CA ALA A 303 -8.71 10.24 -12.86
C ALA A 303 -8.17 9.51 -14.10
N TYR A 304 -7.70 8.28 -13.92
CA TYR A 304 -7.22 7.42 -15.00
C TYR A 304 -8.33 7.12 -16.01
N GLN A 305 -9.52 6.72 -15.55
CA GLN A 305 -10.67 6.49 -16.43
C GLN A 305 -11.06 7.74 -17.23
N MET A 306 -11.02 8.92 -16.60
CA MET A 306 -11.33 10.19 -17.26
C MET A 306 -10.36 10.49 -18.40
N VAL A 307 -9.04 10.35 -18.17
CA VAL A 307 -8.04 10.58 -19.23
C VAL A 307 -8.02 9.50 -20.30
N CYS A 308 -8.45 8.27 -19.99
CA CYS A 308 -8.59 7.21 -20.99
C CYS A 308 -9.80 7.43 -21.92
N ALA A 309 -10.90 8.00 -21.40
CA ALA A 309 -12.15 8.22 -22.14
C ALA A 309 -12.14 9.45 -23.07
N ALA A 310 -11.16 10.34 -22.91
CA ALA A 310 -10.92 11.50 -23.77
C ALA A 310 -9.95 11.18 -24.92
#